data_AF-A0A3M1JI82-F1
#
_entry.id   AF-A0A3M1JI82-F1
#
_cell.length_a   1.000
_cell.length_b   1.000
_cell.length_c   1.000
_cell.angle_alpha   90.00
_cell.angle_beta   90.00
_cell.angle_gamma   90.00
#
_symmetry.space_group_name_H-M   'P 1'
#
loop_
_entity.id
_entity.type
_entity.pdbx_description
1 polymer ?
#
loop_
_entity_poly.entity_id
_entity_poly.type
_entity_poly.pdbx_seq_one_letter_code
_entity_poly.pdbx_strand_id
1 'polypeptide(L)'
;MGQKSVRVIKERLLKWALVGAVFCGLGVGVAMDGDAARVLAQPTCVVQNTPFISYAYGSINVNGLSAPAGTLVEAKSPRGDTVGCAEVTVAGSYGAMPIYGEDTSVSPTIAGMRSGETVDFFINGVRANNIPVLLWSGDKDIHQTDLTLLPQGDVSCDGMRNVIDALFILQKEVGMRHATNSCIVPMPADSLYTAFCDVSNDSLCNVVDALFILQCEVGISNVLCPASTP
;
A
#
# COMPACT_ATOMS: atom_id res chain seq x y z
N MET A 1 27.88 10.71 55.15
CA MET A 1 29.13 11.49 55.39
C MET A 1 29.43 12.27 54.12
N GLY A 2 29.48 13.60 54.17
CA GLY A 2 29.39 14.47 52.99
C GLY A 2 30.70 15.02 52.40
N GLN A 3 30.56 15.84 51.35
CA GLN A 3 31.47 16.91 50.90
C GLN A 3 30.75 17.69 49.78
N LYS A 4 30.31 18.93 50.00
CA LYS A 4 30.97 20.24 49.77
C LYS A 4 30.90 20.77 48.32
N SER A 5 30.69 22.09 48.23
CA SER A 5 30.79 23.04 47.09
C SER A 5 29.45 23.36 46.37
N VAL A 6 28.70 24.41 46.77
CA VAL A 6 28.92 25.87 46.59
C VAL A 6 28.72 26.35 45.13
N ARG A 7 27.50 26.89 44.86
CA ARG A 7 27.18 28.09 44.05
C ARG A 7 25.65 28.30 44.15
N VAL A 8 25.10 29.17 45.00
CA VAL A 8 25.04 30.66 44.93
C VAL A 8 24.35 31.06 43.61
N ILE A 9 23.16 31.66 43.50
CA ILE A 9 22.18 32.27 44.41
C ILE A 9 20.79 32.11 43.74
N LYS A 10 19.80 31.69 44.53
CA LYS A 10 18.37 31.73 44.21
C LYS A 10 17.74 32.87 45.01
N GLU A 11 16.68 33.45 44.45
CA GLU A 11 15.65 34.30 45.07
C GLU A 11 15.84 35.83 45.11
N ARG A 12 14.95 36.51 44.36
CA ARG A 12 14.13 37.63 44.88
C ARG A 12 12.73 37.61 44.26
N LEU A 13 11.82 36.96 44.98
CA LEU A 13 10.42 37.33 45.27
C LEU A 13 10.25 38.87 45.33
N LEU A 14 9.15 39.57 45.00
CA LEU A 14 7.72 39.29 44.83
C LEU A 14 7.03 40.64 44.44
N LYS A 15 5.77 40.58 43.95
CA LYS A 15 4.76 41.67 43.82
C LYS A 15 5.02 42.56 42.59
N TRP A 16 4.09 42.78 41.66
CA TRP A 16 2.76 43.37 41.84
C TRP A 16 1.73 42.79 40.86
N ALA A 17 0.53 42.56 41.36
CA ALA A 17 -0.66 42.28 40.57
C ALA A 17 -1.47 43.56 40.34
N LEU A 18 -2.21 43.58 39.23
CA LEU A 18 -3.40 44.42 38.91
C LEU A 18 -3.21 45.91 38.57
N VAL A 19 -3.09 46.19 37.26
CA VAL A 19 -3.92 47.14 36.47
C VAL A 19 -3.95 46.53 35.06
N GLY A 20 -5.06 46.13 34.43
CA GLY A 20 -6.33 46.84 34.31
C GLY A 20 -6.41 47.46 32.91
N ALA A 21 -6.76 46.62 31.92
CA ALA A 21 -7.26 46.90 30.56
C ALA A 21 -7.14 48.32 29.97
N VAL A 22 -6.48 48.47 28.82
CA VAL A 22 -7.01 49.04 27.56
C VAL A 22 -6.06 48.62 26.44
N PHE A 23 -6.45 47.69 25.56
CA PHE A 23 -5.94 47.67 24.19
C PHE A 23 -7.10 47.35 23.25
N CYS A 24 -7.48 48.40 22.53
CA CYS A 24 -8.47 48.43 21.48
C CYS A 24 -7.81 47.99 20.17
N GLY A 25 -8.49 47.13 19.42
CA GLY A 25 -8.45 47.09 17.95
C GLY A 25 -7.14 46.68 17.27
N LEU A 26 -7.08 45.41 16.84
CA LEU A 26 -7.05 44.99 15.43
C LEU A 26 -6.64 43.51 15.41
N GLY A 27 -7.59 42.63 15.13
CA GLY A 27 -7.36 41.21 15.01
C GLY A 27 -6.50 40.91 13.79
N VAL A 28 -5.30 40.38 14.01
CA VAL A 28 -4.62 39.53 13.03
C VAL A 28 -4.82 38.12 13.56
N GLY A 29 -5.82 37.44 12.99
CA GLY A 29 -6.03 36.02 13.21
C GLY A 29 -4.80 35.25 12.77
N VAL A 30 -4.37 34.34 13.64
CA VAL A 30 -3.33 33.35 13.39
C VAL A 30 -3.75 32.50 12.19
N ALA A 31 -3.14 32.70 11.03
CA ALA A 31 -3.17 31.68 9.98
C ALA A 31 -2.15 30.62 10.41
N MET A 32 -2.64 29.58 11.06
CA MET A 32 -1.94 28.30 11.00
C MET A 32 -2.05 27.87 9.55
N ASP A 33 -0.94 27.92 8.82
CA ASP A 33 -0.81 27.23 7.54
C ASP A 33 -1.09 25.76 7.83
N GLY A 34 -2.34 25.37 7.61
CA GLY A 34 -2.73 23.98 7.58
C GLY A 34 -1.94 23.35 6.46
N ASP A 35 -0.96 22.55 6.84
CA ASP A 35 -0.51 21.43 6.03
C ASP A 35 -1.78 20.77 5.50
N ALA A 36 -2.09 21.05 4.24
CA ALA A 36 -3.03 20.27 3.48
C ALA A 36 -2.34 18.91 3.32
N ALA A 37 -2.43 18.09 4.37
CA ALA A 37 -2.48 16.67 4.23
C ALA A 37 -3.40 16.46 3.04
N ARG A 38 -2.81 16.05 1.92
CA ARG A 38 -3.58 15.44 0.85
C ARG A 38 -4.24 14.26 1.51
N VAL A 39 -5.45 14.47 2.02
CA VAL A 39 -6.42 13.41 2.21
C VAL A 39 -6.56 12.89 0.79
N LEU A 40 -5.79 11.86 0.47
CA LEU A 40 -6.10 10.97 -0.64
C LEU A 40 -7.54 10.60 -0.35
N ALA A 41 -8.48 11.16 -1.11
CA ALA A 41 -9.87 10.77 -1.03
C ALA A 41 -9.84 9.25 -1.07
N GLN A 42 -10.30 8.58 0.00
CA GLN A 42 -10.46 7.14 -0.04
C GLN A 42 -11.24 6.87 -1.31
N PRO A 43 -10.74 6.03 -2.24
CA PRO A 43 -11.43 5.81 -3.50
C PRO A 43 -12.84 5.37 -3.13
N THR A 44 -13.84 6.22 -3.39
CA THR A 44 -15.23 5.82 -3.24
C THR A 44 -15.46 4.80 -4.32
N CYS A 45 -15.41 3.55 -3.90
CA CYS A 45 -15.38 2.43 -4.79
C CYS A 45 -16.82 2.10 -5.18
N VAL A 46 -17.28 2.80 -6.23
CA VAL A 46 -18.62 2.68 -6.78
C VAL A 46 -18.52 1.95 -8.10
N VAL A 47 -19.23 0.84 -8.22
CA VAL A 47 -19.30 0.05 -9.45
C VAL A 47 -20.72 0.13 -10.00
N GLN A 48 -20.84 0.26 -11.32
CA GLN A 48 -22.14 0.20 -12.00
C GLN A 48 -22.54 -1.26 -12.18
N ASN A 49 -23.68 -1.63 -11.61
CA ASN A 49 -24.17 -3.00 -11.63
C ASN A 49 -24.76 -3.34 -13.00
N THR A 50 -24.48 -4.55 -13.47
CA THR A 50 -25.07 -5.13 -14.68
C THR A 50 -25.61 -6.53 -14.38
N PRO A 51 -26.52 -7.09 -15.21
CA PRO A 51 -27.01 -8.46 -15.02
C PRO A 51 -25.95 -9.54 -15.38
N PHE A 52 -24.85 -9.13 -16.01
CA PHE A 52 -23.71 -9.97 -16.35
C PHE A 52 -22.72 -9.94 -15.19
N ILE A 53 -22.62 -11.02 -14.43
CA ILE A 53 -21.87 -11.03 -13.17
C ILE A 53 -21.21 -12.38 -12.95
N SER A 54 -20.03 -12.36 -12.35
CA SER A 54 -19.42 -13.48 -11.62
C SER A 54 -19.00 -12.97 -10.24
N TYR A 55 -18.79 -13.87 -9.29
CA TYR A 55 -18.32 -13.51 -7.95
C TYR A 55 -16.90 -14.00 -7.72
N ALA A 56 -16.10 -13.20 -7.01
CA ALA A 56 -14.79 -13.61 -6.52
C ALA A 56 -14.79 -13.62 -4.98
N TYR A 57 -14.10 -14.59 -4.38
CA TYR A 57 -13.83 -14.59 -2.94
C TYR A 57 -12.45 -15.16 -2.66
N GLY A 58 -11.90 -14.87 -1.49
CA GLY A 58 -10.63 -15.45 -1.09
C GLY A 58 -10.01 -14.77 0.10
N SER A 59 -8.77 -15.17 0.36
CA SER A 59 -7.91 -14.54 1.34
C SER A 59 -7.26 -13.29 0.77
N ILE A 60 -6.84 -12.39 1.67
CA ILE A 60 -6.08 -11.19 1.34
C ILE A 60 -4.93 -11.01 2.33
N ASN A 61 -3.71 -11.06 1.80
CA ASN A 61 -2.49 -10.85 2.58
C ASN A 61 -1.72 -9.63 2.05
N VAL A 62 -1.22 -8.79 2.96
CA VAL A 62 -0.37 -7.64 2.67
C VAL A 62 0.91 -7.84 3.47
N ASN A 63 2.05 -7.93 2.79
CA ASN A 63 3.36 -8.19 3.41
C ASN A 63 3.35 -9.44 4.31
N GLY A 64 2.69 -10.51 3.85
CA GLY A 64 2.56 -11.78 4.60
C GLY A 64 1.60 -11.75 5.79
N LEU A 65 0.96 -10.62 6.11
CA LEU A 65 -0.03 -10.49 7.16
C LEU A 65 -1.43 -10.40 6.58
N SER A 66 -2.43 -10.93 7.30
CA SER A 66 -3.83 -10.77 6.93
C SER A 66 -4.20 -9.30 6.86
N ALA A 67 -4.77 -8.85 5.73
CA ALA A 67 -5.13 -7.46 5.57
C ALA A 67 -6.19 -7.06 6.61
N PRO A 68 -6.07 -5.89 7.27
CA PRO A 68 -7.00 -5.46 8.31
C PRO A 68 -8.37 -5.10 7.72
N ALA A 69 -9.39 -5.07 8.59
CA ALA A 69 -10.68 -4.50 8.23
C ALA A 69 -10.54 -3.03 7.78
N GLY A 70 -11.35 -2.63 6.80
CA GLY A 70 -11.26 -1.33 6.12
C GLY A 70 -10.32 -1.31 4.91
N THR A 71 -9.63 -2.43 4.61
CA THR A 71 -8.85 -2.55 3.37
C THR A 71 -9.78 -2.55 2.16
N LEU A 72 -9.48 -1.72 1.17
CA LEU A 72 -10.26 -1.63 -0.06
C LEU A 72 -9.70 -2.58 -1.13
N VAL A 73 -10.58 -3.38 -1.72
CA VAL A 73 -10.28 -4.26 -2.86
C VAL A 73 -11.06 -3.80 -4.09
N GLU A 74 -10.35 -3.55 -5.18
CA GLU A 74 -10.93 -3.22 -6.48
C GLU A 74 -10.60 -4.32 -7.49
N ALA A 75 -11.58 -4.66 -8.33
CA ALA A 75 -11.35 -5.44 -9.55
C ALA A 75 -11.45 -4.52 -10.77
N LYS A 76 -10.52 -4.65 -11.71
CA LYS A 76 -10.48 -3.88 -12.96
C LYS A 76 -10.43 -4.76 -14.19
N SER A 77 -11.04 -4.27 -15.27
CA SER A 77 -10.91 -4.85 -16.60
C SER A 77 -9.51 -4.58 -17.19
N PRO A 78 -9.07 -5.32 -18.21
CA PRO A 78 -7.85 -4.99 -18.96
C PRO A 78 -7.87 -3.59 -19.61
N ARG A 79 -9.04 -2.97 -19.73
CA ARG A 79 -9.22 -1.59 -20.22
C ARG A 79 -9.12 -0.54 -19.12
N GLY A 80 -9.04 -0.95 -17.85
CA GLY A 80 -8.93 -0.07 -16.69
C GLY A 80 -10.27 0.32 -16.05
N ASP A 81 -11.39 -0.24 -16.50
CA ASP A 81 -12.71 0.00 -15.89
C ASP A 81 -12.78 -0.68 -14.51
N THR A 82 -13.28 0.01 -13.48
CA THR A 82 -13.56 -0.63 -12.19
C THR A 82 -14.85 -1.43 -12.30
N VAL A 83 -14.74 -2.75 -12.14
CA VAL A 83 -15.81 -3.74 -12.39
C VAL A 83 -16.22 -4.51 -11.15
N GLY A 84 -15.49 -4.37 -10.05
CA GLY A 84 -15.82 -4.98 -8.77
C GLY A 84 -15.19 -4.21 -7.62
N CYS A 85 -15.83 -4.30 -6.46
CA CYS A 85 -15.43 -3.56 -5.28
C CYS A 85 -15.84 -4.26 -3.99
N ALA A 86 -14.94 -4.34 -3.03
CA ALA A 86 -15.23 -4.81 -1.68
C ALA A 86 -14.39 -4.08 -0.63
N GLU A 87 -14.98 -3.84 0.54
CA GLU A 87 -14.24 -3.46 1.74
C GLU A 87 -14.10 -4.68 2.64
N VAL A 88 -12.88 -4.95 3.09
CA VAL A 88 -12.59 -6.05 4.02
C VAL A 88 -13.29 -5.77 5.35
N THR A 89 -14.25 -6.62 5.73
CA THR A 89 -14.94 -6.54 7.02
C THR A 89 -14.34 -7.47 8.07
N VAL A 90 -13.69 -8.55 7.63
CA VAL A 90 -13.02 -9.54 8.48
C VAL A 90 -11.58 -9.64 8.02
N ALA A 91 -10.63 -9.46 8.95
CA ALA A 91 -9.21 -9.46 8.61
C ALA A 91 -8.82 -10.72 7.80
N GLY A 92 -8.10 -10.51 6.71
CA GLY A 92 -7.62 -11.59 5.84
C GLY A 92 -8.61 -12.12 4.82
N SER A 93 -9.84 -11.59 4.70
CA SER A 93 -10.77 -11.95 3.61
C SER A 93 -11.54 -10.77 3.05
N TYR A 94 -11.64 -10.67 1.73
CA TYR A 94 -12.44 -9.64 1.05
C TYR A 94 -13.89 -10.06 0.78
N GLY A 95 -14.32 -11.22 1.29
CA GLY A 95 -15.68 -11.73 1.12
C GLY A 95 -16.03 -12.06 -0.34
N ALA A 96 -17.32 -12.33 -0.59
CA ALA A 96 -17.81 -12.53 -1.94
C ALA A 96 -18.06 -11.17 -2.62
N MET A 97 -17.16 -10.80 -3.52
CA MET A 97 -17.19 -9.56 -4.28
C MET A 97 -17.83 -9.79 -5.67
N PRO A 98 -18.84 -9.00 -6.07
CA PRO A 98 -19.39 -9.05 -7.41
C PRO A 98 -18.43 -8.43 -8.43
N ILE A 99 -18.30 -9.06 -9.60
CA ILE A 99 -17.51 -8.57 -10.75
C ILE A 99 -18.42 -8.51 -11.98
N TYR A 100 -18.68 -7.29 -12.45
CA TYR A 100 -19.67 -6.98 -13.47
C TYR A 100 -19.11 -6.98 -14.89
N GLY A 101 -19.90 -7.49 -15.81
CA GLY A 101 -19.67 -7.53 -17.25
C GLY A 101 -20.18 -6.28 -17.97
N GLU A 102 -19.69 -6.07 -19.18
CA GLU A 102 -20.14 -5.01 -20.08
C GLU A 102 -21.63 -5.22 -20.45
N ASP A 103 -22.43 -4.15 -20.41
CA ASP A 103 -23.82 -4.16 -20.86
C ASP A 103 -24.02 -3.17 -22.03
N THR A 104 -24.07 -3.72 -23.23
CA THR A 104 -24.29 -2.98 -24.48
C THR A 104 -25.77 -2.82 -24.84
N SER A 105 -26.69 -3.39 -24.05
CA SER A 105 -28.14 -3.31 -24.31
C SER A 105 -28.76 -1.98 -23.88
N VAL A 106 -28.02 -1.18 -23.11
CA VAL A 106 -28.44 0.12 -22.56
C VAL A 106 -27.69 1.29 -23.20
N SER A 107 -28.25 2.51 -23.09
CA SER A 107 -27.66 3.75 -23.61
C SER A 107 -27.58 4.83 -22.52
N PRO A 108 -26.38 5.33 -22.16
CA PRO A 108 -25.07 4.89 -22.66
C PRO A 108 -24.74 3.44 -22.22
N THR A 109 -23.90 2.76 -23.01
CA THR A 109 -23.37 1.43 -22.66
C THR A 109 -22.68 1.47 -21.30
N ILE A 110 -22.88 0.44 -20.49
CA ILE A 110 -22.17 0.28 -19.21
C ILE A 110 -20.91 -0.53 -19.49
N ALA A 111 -19.74 0.05 -19.21
CA ALA A 111 -18.46 -0.64 -19.32
C ALA A 111 -18.35 -1.75 -18.26
N GLY A 112 -17.61 -2.81 -18.59
CA GLY A 112 -17.43 -3.95 -17.70
C GLY A 112 -16.49 -5.00 -18.28
N MET A 113 -16.46 -6.18 -17.67
CA MET A 113 -15.68 -7.32 -18.18
C MET A 113 -16.28 -7.91 -19.47
N ARG A 114 -15.42 -8.45 -20.33
CA ARG A 114 -15.83 -9.30 -21.46
C ARG A 114 -15.41 -10.74 -21.20
N SER A 115 -16.14 -11.68 -21.79
CA SER A 115 -15.90 -13.12 -21.60
C SER A 115 -14.46 -13.50 -21.98
N GLY A 116 -13.80 -14.24 -21.08
CA GLY A 116 -12.41 -14.70 -21.23
C GLY A 116 -11.34 -13.70 -20.77
N GLU A 117 -11.71 -12.49 -20.33
CA GLU A 117 -10.75 -11.51 -19.87
C GLU A 117 -10.24 -11.78 -18.46
N THR A 118 -8.95 -11.55 -18.24
CA THR A 118 -8.35 -11.59 -16.91
C THR A 118 -8.88 -10.44 -16.05
N VAL A 119 -9.28 -10.75 -14.82
CA VAL A 119 -9.62 -9.75 -13.81
C VAL A 119 -8.35 -9.34 -13.06
N ASP A 120 -8.05 -8.05 -13.08
CA ASP A 120 -6.96 -7.46 -12.32
C ASP A 120 -7.43 -6.98 -10.95
N PHE A 121 -6.77 -7.40 -9.88
CA PHE A 121 -7.11 -6.99 -8.51
C PHE A 121 -6.16 -5.92 -7.99
N PHE A 122 -6.70 -4.98 -7.21
CA PHE A 122 -5.95 -3.94 -6.53
C PHE A 122 -6.36 -3.89 -5.06
N ILE A 123 -5.38 -3.69 -4.19
CA ILE A 123 -5.55 -3.52 -2.75
C ILE A 123 -5.09 -2.11 -2.42
N ASN A 124 -6.00 -1.26 -1.93
CA ASN A 124 -5.74 0.17 -1.68
C ASN A 124 -5.06 0.88 -2.87
N GLY A 125 -5.45 0.54 -4.10
CA GLY A 125 -4.90 1.10 -5.34
C GLY A 125 -3.60 0.46 -5.84
N VAL A 126 -3.00 -0.48 -5.11
CA VAL A 126 -1.80 -1.23 -5.53
C VAL A 126 -2.21 -2.55 -6.17
N ARG A 127 -1.68 -2.86 -7.34
CA ARG A 127 -1.95 -4.11 -8.05
C ARG A 127 -1.53 -5.31 -7.19
N ALA A 128 -2.47 -6.21 -6.92
CA ALA A 128 -2.26 -7.43 -6.17
C ALA A 128 -1.98 -8.61 -7.12
N ASN A 129 -1.20 -9.57 -6.65
CA ASN A 129 -1.12 -10.88 -7.29
C ASN A 129 -2.35 -11.71 -6.88
N ASN A 130 -2.96 -12.42 -7.84
CA ASN A 130 -4.16 -13.21 -7.60
C ASN A 130 -3.97 -14.67 -8.04
N ILE A 131 -4.22 -15.63 -7.14
CA ILE A 131 -4.01 -17.06 -7.41
C ILE A 131 -5.24 -17.85 -6.93
N PRO A 132 -5.87 -18.69 -7.78
CA PRO A 132 -5.66 -18.76 -9.22
C PRO A 132 -6.03 -17.44 -9.91
N VAL A 133 -5.43 -17.19 -11.07
CA VAL A 133 -5.81 -16.06 -11.92
C VAL A 133 -7.26 -16.22 -12.35
N LEU A 134 -8.08 -15.20 -12.12
CA LEU A 134 -9.49 -15.21 -12.48
C LEU A 134 -9.68 -14.76 -13.94
N LEU A 135 -10.22 -15.66 -14.77
CA LEU A 135 -10.77 -15.33 -16.09
C LEU A 135 -12.28 -15.12 -15.95
N TRP A 136 -12.77 -13.96 -16.38
CA TRP A 136 -14.18 -13.62 -16.24
C TRP A 136 -15.05 -14.35 -17.28
N SER A 137 -16.15 -14.95 -16.81
CA SER A 137 -17.08 -15.75 -17.62
C SER A 137 -18.52 -15.23 -17.62
N GLY A 138 -18.93 -14.43 -16.62
CA GLY A 138 -20.30 -13.94 -16.47
C GLY A 138 -21.30 -15.05 -16.07
N ASP A 139 -20.81 -16.11 -15.45
CA ASP A 139 -21.53 -17.34 -15.11
C ASP A 139 -22.45 -17.26 -13.87
N LYS A 140 -22.37 -16.15 -13.11
CA LYS A 140 -23.04 -15.96 -11.81
C LYS A 140 -22.57 -16.93 -10.72
N ASP A 141 -21.48 -17.65 -10.98
CA ASP A 141 -20.85 -18.54 -10.02
C ASP A 141 -19.81 -17.78 -9.18
N ILE A 142 -19.35 -18.45 -8.13
CA ILE A 142 -18.36 -17.94 -7.19
C ILE A 142 -17.01 -18.61 -7.42
N HIS A 143 -15.99 -17.79 -7.62
CA HIS A 143 -14.62 -18.22 -7.93
C HIS A 143 -13.68 -17.85 -6.80
N GLN A 144 -12.88 -18.81 -6.34
CA GLN A 144 -11.84 -18.51 -5.36
C GLN A 144 -10.64 -17.86 -6.04
N THR A 145 -10.17 -16.74 -5.54
CA THR A 145 -8.89 -16.13 -5.92
C THR A 145 -8.28 -15.42 -4.71
N ASP A 146 -7.13 -15.92 -4.27
CA ASP A 146 -6.40 -15.42 -3.12
C ASP A 146 -5.50 -14.27 -3.55
N LEU A 147 -5.59 -13.15 -2.82
CA LEU A 147 -4.91 -11.91 -3.15
C LEU A 147 -3.69 -11.71 -2.25
N THR A 148 -2.54 -11.44 -2.85
CA THR A 148 -1.32 -11.08 -2.11
C THR A 148 -0.76 -9.77 -2.66
N LEU A 149 -0.56 -8.81 -1.76
CA LEU A 149 0.24 -7.63 -2.05
C LEU A 149 1.68 -7.93 -1.65
N LEU A 150 2.54 -8.05 -2.66
CA LEU A 150 3.96 -8.29 -2.44
C LEU A 150 4.58 -7.01 -1.84
N PRO A 151 5.41 -7.14 -0.81
CA PRO A 151 6.08 -5.98 -0.22
C PRO A 151 6.99 -5.30 -1.24
N GLN A 152 7.08 -3.96 -1.18
CA GLN A 152 8.16 -3.27 -1.88
C GLN A 152 9.50 -3.84 -1.40
N GLY A 153 10.43 -4.09 -2.33
CA GLY A 153 11.65 -4.84 -2.08
C GLY A 153 11.55 -6.35 -2.30
N ASP A 154 10.35 -6.93 -2.48
CA ASP A 154 10.21 -8.32 -2.94
C ASP A 154 10.44 -8.39 -4.45
N VAL A 155 11.70 -8.65 -4.82
CA VAL A 155 12.12 -8.76 -6.22
C VAL A 155 12.15 -10.21 -6.70
N SER A 156 11.98 -11.18 -5.78
CA SER A 156 11.90 -12.60 -6.08
C SER A 156 10.46 -13.08 -6.34
N CYS A 157 9.47 -12.24 -6.01
CA CYS A 157 8.04 -12.51 -6.10
C CYS A 157 7.57 -13.68 -5.24
N ASP A 158 8.24 -13.95 -4.12
CA ASP A 158 7.89 -15.06 -3.24
C ASP A 158 6.92 -14.66 -2.11
N GLY A 159 6.52 -13.39 -2.06
CA GLY A 159 5.62 -12.84 -1.05
C GLY A 159 6.32 -12.39 0.22
N MET A 160 7.64 -12.56 0.31
CA MET A 160 8.46 -12.13 1.42
C MET A 160 9.44 -11.07 0.95
N ARG A 161 9.72 -10.09 1.82
CA ARG A 161 10.86 -9.18 1.66
C ARG A 161 11.92 -9.58 2.66
N ASN A 162 12.97 -10.26 2.21
CA ASN A 162 14.03 -10.78 3.07
C ASN A 162 15.41 -10.76 2.37
N VAL A 163 16.38 -11.47 2.94
CA VAL A 163 17.77 -11.53 2.41
C VAL A 163 17.89 -12.12 1.00
N ILE A 164 16.93 -12.92 0.55
CA ILE A 164 16.91 -13.52 -0.80
C ILE A 164 16.71 -12.41 -1.85
N ASP A 165 15.84 -11.45 -1.58
CA ASP A 165 15.62 -10.31 -2.48
C ASP A 165 16.87 -9.45 -2.61
N ALA A 166 17.52 -9.16 -1.47
CA ALA A 166 18.79 -8.45 -1.47
C ALA A 166 19.86 -9.19 -2.29
N LEU A 167 19.93 -10.52 -2.17
CA LEU A 167 20.84 -11.33 -2.98
C LEU A 167 20.50 -11.25 -4.48
N PHE A 168 19.23 -11.22 -4.86
CA PHE A 168 18.82 -11.10 -6.27
C PHE A 168 19.24 -9.75 -6.87
N ILE A 169 19.09 -8.66 -6.11
CA ILE A 169 19.55 -7.33 -6.52
C ILE A 169 21.08 -7.32 -6.67
N LEU A 170 21.83 -7.91 -5.75
CA LEU A 170 23.29 -8.01 -5.86
C LEU A 170 23.71 -8.87 -7.07
N GLN A 171 22.99 -9.96 -7.35
CA GLN A 171 23.22 -10.80 -8.52
C GLN A 171 22.92 -10.08 -9.85
N LYS A 172 21.93 -9.18 -9.88
CA LYS A 172 21.68 -8.28 -11.02
C LYS A 172 22.91 -7.43 -11.32
N GLU A 173 23.46 -6.79 -10.30
CA GLU A 173 24.59 -5.85 -10.46
C GLU A 173 25.84 -6.54 -11.02
N VAL A 174 26.04 -7.82 -10.71
CA VAL A 174 27.14 -8.62 -11.28
C VAL A 174 26.78 -9.36 -12.57
N GLY A 175 25.61 -9.10 -13.15
CA GLY A 175 25.17 -9.69 -14.42
C GLY A 175 24.75 -11.17 -14.34
N MET A 176 24.48 -11.69 -13.14
CA MET A 176 23.99 -13.06 -12.93
C MET A 176 22.46 -13.15 -13.00
N ARG A 177 21.76 -12.01 -12.95
CA ARG A 177 20.31 -11.91 -13.14
C ARG A 177 19.93 -10.76 -14.06
N HIS A 178 18.80 -10.92 -14.74
CA HIS A 178 18.21 -9.97 -15.67
C HIS A 178 16.95 -9.35 -15.08
N ALA A 179 16.72 -8.08 -15.40
CA ALA A 179 15.51 -7.37 -15.02
C ALA A 179 14.30 -7.87 -15.81
N THR A 180 13.18 -8.09 -15.12
CA THR A 180 11.85 -8.29 -15.72
C THR A 180 10.84 -7.30 -15.16
N ASN A 181 9.93 -6.85 -16.02
CA ASN A 181 8.78 -6.02 -15.66
C ASN A 181 7.53 -6.85 -15.31
N SER A 182 7.68 -8.17 -15.29
CA SER A 182 6.60 -9.10 -14.96
C SER A 182 7.02 -9.96 -13.77
N CYS A 183 6.17 -9.96 -12.76
CA CYS A 183 6.27 -10.86 -11.63
C CYS A 183 5.63 -12.19 -12.02
N ILE A 184 6.46 -13.20 -12.31
CA ILE A 184 6.03 -14.55 -12.68
C ILE A 184 6.37 -15.47 -11.52
N VAL A 185 5.40 -16.26 -11.03
CA VAL A 185 5.60 -17.23 -9.95
C VAL A 185 5.45 -18.66 -10.53
N PRO A 186 6.48 -19.52 -10.44
CA PRO A 186 7.82 -19.25 -9.91
C PRO A 186 8.68 -18.40 -10.85
N MET A 187 9.56 -17.58 -10.29
CA MET A 187 10.43 -16.70 -11.07
C MET A 187 11.51 -17.51 -11.81
N PRO A 188 11.83 -17.18 -13.07
CA PRO A 188 12.97 -17.79 -13.76
C PRO A 188 14.27 -17.60 -12.98
N ALA A 189 15.13 -18.62 -12.99
CA ALA A 189 16.32 -18.67 -12.13
C ALA A 189 17.32 -17.54 -12.37
N ASP A 190 17.29 -16.90 -13.54
CA ASP A 190 18.17 -15.80 -13.97
C ASP A 190 17.43 -14.45 -14.01
N SER A 191 16.27 -14.32 -13.38
CA SER A 191 15.44 -13.11 -13.44
C SER A 191 15.20 -12.49 -12.06
N LEU A 192 14.90 -11.19 -12.02
CA LEU A 192 14.31 -10.49 -10.87
C LEU A 192 13.27 -9.45 -11.30
N TYR A 193 12.27 -9.20 -10.46
CA TYR A 193 11.23 -8.21 -10.72
C TYR A 193 11.68 -6.80 -10.28
N THR A 194 11.88 -5.90 -11.25
CA THR A 194 12.47 -4.58 -10.96
C THR A 194 11.48 -3.52 -10.51
N ALA A 195 10.18 -3.71 -10.69
CA ALA A 195 9.20 -2.68 -10.34
C ALA A 195 9.10 -2.43 -8.82
N PHE A 196 9.53 -3.39 -8.00
CA PHE A 196 9.60 -3.26 -6.54
C PHE A 196 11.03 -3.10 -6.02
N CYS A 197 12.02 -2.98 -6.91
CA CYS A 197 13.43 -2.98 -6.51
C CYS A 197 13.90 -1.62 -5.96
N ASP A 198 13.45 -0.51 -6.54
CA ASP A 198 13.82 0.83 -6.06
C ASP A 198 13.10 1.11 -4.74
N VAL A 199 13.76 0.75 -3.64
CA VAL A 199 13.26 0.91 -2.27
C VAL A 199 13.87 2.12 -1.59
N SER A 200 14.99 2.62 -2.12
CA SER A 200 15.64 3.84 -1.67
C SER A 200 15.05 5.11 -2.30
N ASN A 201 14.21 4.95 -3.32
CA ASN A 201 13.56 6.00 -4.11
C ASN A 201 14.57 6.90 -4.83
N ASP A 202 15.67 6.30 -5.30
CA ASP A 202 16.74 6.96 -6.05
C ASP A 202 16.63 6.74 -7.57
N SER A 203 15.53 6.10 -8.03
CA SER A 203 15.25 5.72 -9.41
C SER A 203 16.20 4.67 -9.98
N LEU A 204 17.01 4.04 -9.14
CA LEU A 204 17.90 2.95 -9.51
C LEU A 204 17.50 1.68 -8.75
N CYS A 205 17.93 0.55 -9.29
CA CYS A 205 17.79 -0.75 -8.66
C CYS A 205 19.20 -1.30 -8.51
N ASN A 206 19.84 -1.06 -7.36
CA ASN A 206 21.26 -1.32 -7.15
C ASN A 206 21.58 -1.79 -5.72
N VAL A 207 22.87 -1.87 -5.39
CA VAL A 207 23.38 -2.29 -4.07
C VAL A 207 22.80 -1.48 -2.88
N VAL A 208 22.44 -0.21 -3.07
CA VAL A 208 21.80 0.63 -2.05
C VAL A 208 20.42 0.07 -1.67
N ASP A 209 19.63 -0.38 -2.64
CA ASP A 209 18.33 -1.00 -2.39
C ASP A 209 18.47 -2.34 -1.66
N ALA A 210 19.46 -3.14 -2.06
CA ALA A 210 19.80 -4.39 -1.37
C ALA A 210 20.18 -4.12 0.11
N LEU A 211 20.94 -3.06 0.38
CA LEU A 211 21.29 -2.66 1.74
C LEU A 211 20.05 -2.29 2.56
N PHE A 212 19.07 -1.60 1.96
CA PHE A 212 17.86 -1.19 2.67
C PHE A 212 17.00 -2.40 3.05
N ILE A 213 16.89 -3.40 2.18
CA ILE A 213 16.23 -4.67 2.49
C ILE A 213 16.94 -5.39 3.64
N LEU A 214 18.28 -5.49 3.59
CA LEU A 214 19.06 -6.14 4.66
C LEU A 214 18.95 -5.42 6.00
N GLN A 215 18.91 -4.08 6.00
CA GLN A 215 18.67 -3.29 7.20
C GLN A 215 17.32 -3.61 7.83
N CYS A 216 16.26 -3.75 7.01
CA CYS A 216 14.95 -4.14 7.50
C CYS A 216 14.95 -5.50 8.18
N GLU A 217 15.65 -6.48 7.62
CA GLU A 217 15.76 -7.83 8.18
C GLU A 217 16.38 -7.81 9.58
N VAL A 218 17.38 -6.96 9.81
CA VAL A 218 18.08 -6.85 11.10
C VAL A 218 17.46 -5.81 12.05
N GLY A 219 16.30 -5.25 11.71
CA GLY A 219 15.59 -4.26 12.53
C GLY A 219 16.22 -2.86 12.55
N ILE A 220 17.07 -2.53 11.58
CA ILE A 220 17.56 -1.17 11.37
C ILE A 220 16.52 -0.42 10.54
N SER A 221 15.97 0.65 11.11
CA SER A 221 14.97 1.46 10.42
C SER A 221 15.56 2.29 9.27
N ASN A 222 14.82 2.35 8.16
CA ASN A 222 15.12 3.19 6.99
C ASN A 222 13.81 3.60 6.29
N VAL A 223 13.88 4.12 5.07
CA VAL A 223 12.70 4.58 4.31
C VAL A 223 11.74 3.43 3.94
N LEU A 224 12.26 2.22 3.73
CA LEU A 224 11.49 1.02 3.36
C LEU A 224 10.82 0.36 4.58
N CYS A 225 11.45 0.46 5.74
CA CYS A 225 10.95 -0.03 7.02
C CYS A 225 11.16 1.01 8.13
N PRO A 226 10.24 1.98 8.26
CA PRO A 226 10.28 2.94 9.34
C PRO A 226 10.19 2.26 10.71
N ALA A 227 10.72 2.91 11.75
CA ALA A 227 10.55 2.44 13.12
C ALA A 227 9.05 2.34 13.46
N SER A 228 8.63 1.21 14.04
CA SER A 228 7.30 1.09 14.63
C SER A 228 7.14 2.14 15.73
N THR A 229 6.19 3.07 15.59
CA THR A 229 5.85 4.01 16.66
C THR A 229 5.34 3.21 17.87
N PRO A 230 5.85 3.48 19.08
CA PRO A 230 5.44 2.78 20.31
C PRO A 230 3.99 3.07 20.70
#